data_AF-A0A1Q9RUT1-F1
#
_entry.id   AF-A0A1Q9RUT1-F1
#
_cell.length_a   1.000
_cell.length_b   1.000
_cell.length_c   1.000
_cell.angle_alpha   90.00
_cell.angle_beta   90.00
_cell.angle_gamma   90.00
#
_symmetry.space_group_name_H-M   'P 1'
#
loop_
_entity.id
_entity.type
_entity.pdbx_description
1 polymer ?
#
loop_
_entity_poly.entity_id
_entity_poly.type
_entity_poly.pdbx_seq_one_letter_code
_entity_poly.pdbx_strand_id
1 'polypeptide(L)' 'MTLTGAFRARRNQLATRWRKLTEGRQALLVIAYLKGVTYADPACGFGIGTSTVLPLRRQALALLAATAPTLAQAIEVAR' A
#
# COMPACT_ATOMS: atom_id res chain seq x y z
N MET A 1 -1.01 -3.46 13.39
CA MET A 1 -0.11 -2.50 12.70
C MET A 1 -0.89 -1.80 11.60
N THR A 2 -0.87 -0.47 11.49
CA THR A 2 -1.54 0.24 10.37
C THR A 2 -0.66 0.23 9.13
N LEU A 3 -1.25 0.33 7.92
CA LEU A 3 -0.50 0.38 6.66
C LEU A 3 0.47 1.57 6.60
N THR A 4 0.06 2.72 7.15
CA THR A 4 0.92 3.90 7.34
C THR A 4 2.13 3.59 8.22
N GLY A 5 1.92 2.88 9.34
CA GLY A 5 2.99 2.43 10.23
C GLY A 5 3.94 1.44 9.55
N ALA A 6 3.40 0.53 8.75
CA ALA A 6 4.18 -0.42 7.95
C ALA A 6 5.10 0.29 6.93
N PHE A 7 4.57 1.30 6.23
CA PHE A 7 5.37 2.13 5.33
C PHE A 7 6.48 2.90 6.06
N ARG A 8 6.17 3.48 7.23
CA ARG A 8 7.17 4.18 8.05
C ARG A 8 8.30 3.23 8.47
N ALA A 9 7.96 2.07 9.00
CA ALA A 9 8.95 1.06 9.38
C ALA A 9 9.83 0.63 8.18
N ARG A 10 9.21 0.41 7.02
CA ARG A 10 9.94 0.03 5.80
C ARG A 10 10.86 1.14 5.28
N ARG A 11 10.48 2.42 5.40
CA ARG A 11 11.36 3.55 5.03
C ARG A 11 12.56 3.65 5.96
N ASN A 12 12.35 3.44 7.27
CA ASN A 12 13.42 3.45 8.25
C ASN A 12 14.42 2.32 7.97
N GLN A 13 13.94 1.11 7.63
CA GLN A 13 14.79 -0.01 7.24
C GLN A 13 15.62 0.25 5.98
N LEU A 14 15.02 0.90 4.97
CA LEU A 14 15.68 1.18 3.69
C LEU A 14 16.47 2.50 3.69
N ALA A 15 16.43 3.27 4.78
CA ALA A 15 17.00 4.61 4.91
C ALA A 15 16.64 5.59 3.77
N THR A 16 15.49 5.41 3.12
CA THR A 16 15.10 6.22 1.96
C THR A 16 14.49 7.55 2.40
N ARG A 17 15.15 8.68 2.06
CA ARG A 17 14.72 10.04 2.46
C ARG A 17 13.73 10.73 1.51
N TRP A 18 13.61 10.28 0.25
CA TRP A 18 12.82 10.99 -0.77
C TRP A 18 11.75 10.09 -1.39
N ARG A 19 10.47 10.42 -1.16
CA ARG A 19 9.34 9.87 -1.93
C ARG A 19 8.28 10.95 -2.16
N LYS A 20 7.70 10.98 -3.37
CA LYS A 20 6.67 11.96 -3.79
C LYS A 20 5.40 11.97 -2.93
N LEU A 21 5.15 10.92 -2.16
CA LEU A 21 3.96 10.79 -1.31
C LEU A 21 4.35 10.49 0.14
N THR A 22 3.66 11.13 1.09
CA THR A 22 3.69 10.77 2.51
C THR A 22 3.20 9.35 2.73
N GLU A 23 3.56 8.71 3.85
CA GLU A 23 3.13 7.35 4.20
C GLU A 23 1.61 7.23 4.22
N GLY A 24 0.91 8.27 4.73
CA GLY A 24 -0.54 8.33 4.75
C GLY A 24 -1.15 8.38 3.35
N ARG A 25 -0.58 9.20 2.45
CA ARG A 25 -1.04 9.25 1.05
C ARG A 25 -0.75 7.95 0.29
N GLN A 26 0.36 7.28 0.61
CA GLN A 26 0.65 5.95 0.07
C GLN A 26 -0.38 4.91 0.53
N ALA A 27 -0.73 4.91 1.81
CA ALA A 27 -1.76 4.03 2.35
C ALA A 27 -3.14 4.32 1.73
N LEU A 28 -3.52 5.60 1.58
CA LEU A 28 -4.80 5.99 0.99
C LEU A 28 -4.92 5.56 -0.47
N LEU A 29 -3.86 5.76 -1.27
CA LEU A 29 -3.82 5.32 -2.67
C LEU A 29 -4.04 3.80 -2.80
N VAL A 30 -3.39 3.02 -1.92
CA VAL A 30 -3.52 1.56 -1.91
C VAL A 30 -4.93 1.13 -1.52
N ILE A 31 -5.53 1.78 -0.52
CA ILE A 31 -6.92 1.50 -0.12
C ILE A 31 -7.89 1.82 -1.26
N ALA A 32 -7.73 2.96 -1.94
CA ALA A 32 -8.55 3.31 -3.09
C ALA A 32 -8.46 2.26 -4.21
N TYR A 33 -7.24 1.77 -4.48
CA TYR A 33 -7.04 0.67 -5.43
C TYR A 33 -7.74 -0.63 -5.01
N LEU A 34 -7.61 -1.03 -3.75
CA LEU A 34 -8.25 -2.25 -3.24
C LEU A 34 -9.78 -2.17 -3.23
N LYS A 35 -10.34 -0.94 -3.19
CA LYS A 35 -11.78 -0.69 -3.31
C LYS A 35 -12.30 -0.68 -4.75
N GLY A 36 -11.44 -0.97 -5.74
CA GLY A 36 -11.84 -1.08 -7.14
C GLY A 36 -11.90 0.24 -7.91
N VAL A 37 -11.31 1.33 -7.38
CA VAL A 37 -11.19 2.59 -8.13
C VAL A 37 -10.19 2.40 -9.29
N THR A 38 -10.62 2.66 -10.53
CA THR A 38 -9.84 2.46 -11.77
C THR A 38 -8.53 3.26 -11.80
N TYR A 39 -7.47 2.68 -12.37
CA TYR A 39 -6.08 3.19 -12.32
C TYR A 39 -5.83 4.67 -12.72
N ALA A 40 -6.68 5.24 -13.58
CA ALA A 40 -6.48 6.59 -14.12
C ALA A 40 -6.81 7.70 -13.10
N ASP A 41 -7.87 7.51 -12.31
CA ASP A 41 -8.34 8.54 -11.36
C ASP A 41 -7.43 8.73 -10.14
N PRO A 42 -6.87 7.66 -9.50
CA PRO A 42 -6.02 7.81 -8.34
C PRO A 42 -4.63 8.37 -8.67
N ALA A 43 -4.07 8.09 -9.85
CA ALA A 43 -2.79 8.67 -10.22
C ALA A 43 -2.91 10.20 -10.38
N CYS A 44 -3.96 10.64 -11.09
CA CYS A 44 -4.29 12.04 -11.27
C CYS A 44 -4.64 12.73 -9.93
N GLY A 45 -5.54 12.14 -9.13
CA GLY A 45 -5.97 12.69 -7.84
C GLY A 45 -4.87 12.82 -6.78
N PHE A 46 -3.76 12.08 -6.93
CA PHE A 46 -2.59 12.17 -6.06
C PHE A 46 -1.43 12.95 -6.68
N GLY A 47 -1.57 13.48 -7.90
CA GLY A 47 -0.55 14.27 -8.58
C GLY A 47 0.71 13.47 -8.95
N ILE A 48 0.57 12.16 -9.22
CA ILE A 48 1.70 11.26 -9.52
C ILE A 48 1.50 10.52 -10.84
N GLY A 49 2.61 10.16 -11.50
CA GLY A 49 2.57 9.34 -12.71
C GLY A 49 2.31 7.86 -12.40
N THR A 50 1.77 7.13 -13.37
CA THR A 50 1.51 5.68 -13.29
C THR A 50 2.77 4.85 -12.99
N SER A 51 3.93 5.31 -13.44
CA SER A 51 5.25 4.73 -13.12
C SER A 51 5.57 4.76 -11.62
N THR A 52 4.98 5.69 -10.85
CA THR A 52 5.10 5.75 -9.39
C THR A 52 4.10 4.81 -8.69
N VAL A 53 2.92 4.60 -9.30
CA VAL A 53 1.83 3.79 -8.73
C VAL A 53 2.20 2.31 -8.69
N LEU A 54 2.77 1.75 -9.78
CA LEU A 54 3.03 0.31 -9.87
C LEU A 54 4.02 -0.21 -8.80
N PRO A 55 5.20 0.41 -8.58
CA PRO A 55 6.11 -0.02 -7.53
C PRO A 55 5.53 0.16 -6.12
N LEU A 56 4.76 1.24 -5.91
CA LEU A 56 4.11 1.51 -4.63
C LEU A 56 3.05 0.45 -4.31
N ARG A 57 2.24 0.06 -5.28
CA ARG A 57 1.26 -1.03 -5.14
C ARG A 57 1.93 -2.33 -4.74
N ARG A 58 3.00 -2.73 -5.43
CA ARG A 58 3.74 -3.96 -5.11
C ARG A 58 4.31 -3.91 -3.69
N GLN A 59 4.90 -2.79 -3.29
CA GLN A 59 5.43 -2.61 -1.93
C GLN A 59 4.32 -2.74 -0.88
N ALA A 60 3.16 -2.13 -1.13
CA ALA A 60 2.03 -2.20 -0.22
C ALA A 60 1.48 -3.62 -0.09
N LEU A 61 1.31 -4.32 -1.21
CA LEU A 61 0.86 -5.71 -1.21
C LEU A 61 1.82 -6.63 -0.46
N ALA A 62 3.14 -6.43 -0.62
CA ALA A 62 4.13 -7.20 0.15
C ALA A 62 4.03 -6.92 1.66
N LEU A 63 3.84 -5.65 2.06
CA LEU A 63 3.64 -5.30 3.47
C LEU A 63 2.35 -5.88 4.04
N LEU A 64 1.26 -5.85 3.27
CA LEU A 64 -0.02 -6.44 3.68
C LEU A 64 0.09 -7.95 3.80
N ALA A 65 0.67 -8.62 2.81
CA ALA A 65 0.85 -10.07 2.79
C ALA A 65 1.69 -10.57 3.96
N ALA A 66 2.75 -9.83 4.34
CA ALA A 66 3.58 -10.14 5.49
C ALA A 66 2.83 -10.08 6.84
N THR A 67 1.69 -9.40 6.88
CA THR A 67 0.84 -9.26 8.07
C THR A 67 -0.50 -9.97 7.95
N ALA A 68 -0.78 -10.58 6.80
CA ALA A 68 -2.06 -11.21 6.53
C ALA A 68 -2.14 -12.56 7.27
N PRO A 69 -3.35 -12.95 7.73
CA PRO A 69 -3.57 -14.30 8.20
C PRO A 69 -3.28 -15.31 7.08
N THR A 70 -2.89 -16.52 7.45
CA THR A 70 -2.75 -17.61 6.47
C THR A 70 -4.10 -17.93 5.85
N LEU A 71 -4.09 -18.61 4.70
CA LEU A 71 -5.32 -19.05 4.06
C LEU A 71 -6.18 -19.91 4.99
N ALA A 72 -5.55 -20.80 5.78
CA ALA A 72 -6.25 -21.63 6.75
C ALA A 72 -6.95 -20.79 7.83
N GLN A 73 -6.24 -19.81 8.40
CA GLN A 73 -6.80 -18.88 9.39
C GLN A 73 -7.92 -18.01 8.79
N ALA A 74 -7.77 -17.59 7.54
CA ALA A 74 -8.79 -16.80 6.85
C ALA A 74 -10.08 -17.61 6.60
N ILE A 75 -9.95 -18.90 6.24
CA ILE A 75 -11.09 -19.81 6.06
C ILE A 75 -11.81 -20.05 7.39
N GLU A 76 -11.07 -20.20 8.50
CA GLU A 76 -11.65 -20.38 9.83
C GLU A 76 -12.52 -19.19 10.25
N VAL A 77 -12.07 -17.96 9.98
CA VAL A 77 -12.83 -16.73 10.29
C VAL A 77 -14.07 -16.57 9.39
N ALA A 78 -14.04 -17.11 8.18
CA ALA A 78 -15.13 -17.00 7.20
C ALA A 78 -16.22 -18.07 7.36
N ARG A 79 -16.01 -19.06 8.23
CA ARG A 79 -16.99 -20.08 8.59
C ARG A 79 -17.98 -19.55 9.61
#